data_AF-A0A7V3MAN2-F1
#
_entry.id   AF-A0A7V3MAN2-F1
#
_cell.length_a   1.000
_cell.length_b   1.000
_cell.length_c   1.000
_cell.angle_alpha   90.00
_cell.angle_beta   90.00
_cell.angle_gamma   90.00
#
_symmetry.space_group_name_H-M   'P 1'
#
loop_
_entity.id
_entity.type
_entity.pdbx_description
1 polymer ?
#
loop_
_entity_poly.entity_id
_entity_poly.type
_entity_poly.pdbx_seq_one_letter_code
_entity_poly.pdbx_strand_id
1 'polypeptide(L)'
;LTGTIFERHHFPIEEMFYILKEMEAKSTLQISEELGRDYDSKYARRISLEGVVEVEEVYVHAGEKGKKRDVGRRRGLRKRGRGTWENDKPPVLTIVKRGVEPEVWFCVVENLKGVKVKLKEWIGGEVVLNTDEYTIYHGIAEEIEG
;
A
#
# COMPACT_ATOMS: atom_id res chain seq x y z
N LEU A 1 2.56 -13.15 -18.60
CA LEU A 1 3.57 -12.23 -18.02
C LEU A 1 4.62 -13.04 -17.25
N THR A 2 5.24 -14.02 -17.89
CA THR A 2 6.29 -14.85 -17.27
C THR A 2 7.64 -14.15 -17.41
N GLY A 3 8.46 -14.12 -16.37
CA GLY A 3 9.76 -13.45 -16.30
C GLY A 3 9.72 -11.95 -15.97
N THR A 4 8.63 -11.44 -15.38
CA THR A 4 8.52 -10.01 -14.99
C THR A 4 8.45 -9.86 -13.47
N ILE A 5 8.74 -8.65 -12.94
CA ILE A 5 8.57 -8.34 -11.50
C ILE A 5 7.13 -8.54 -11.00
N PHE A 6 6.20 -8.64 -11.93
CA PHE A 6 4.80 -8.91 -11.68
C PHE A 6 4.44 -10.36 -12.02
N GLU A 7 5.36 -11.31 -12.04
CA GLU A 7 4.98 -12.72 -12.25
C GLU A 7 4.38 -13.34 -10.98
N ARG A 8 4.75 -12.82 -9.81
CA ARG A 8 4.35 -13.32 -8.48
C ARG A 8 3.49 -12.35 -7.68
N HIS A 9 2.78 -11.45 -8.36
CA HIS A 9 1.83 -10.58 -7.66
C HIS A 9 0.68 -11.42 -7.07
N HIS A 10 0.16 -10.98 -5.92
CA HIS A 10 -1.01 -11.64 -5.32
C HIS A 10 -2.33 -11.22 -6.00
N PHE A 11 -2.36 -10.05 -6.65
CA PHE A 11 -3.50 -9.56 -7.42
C PHE A 11 -3.13 -9.49 -8.89
N PRO A 12 -3.92 -10.09 -9.81
CA PRO A 12 -3.73 -9.88 -11.24
C PRO A 12 -3.40 -8.42 -11.54
N ILE A 13 -2.39 -8.16 -12.36
CA ILE A 13 -1.97 -6.77 -12.69
C ILE A 13 -3.19 -5.94 -13.11
N GLU A 14 -4.13 -6.55 -13.81
CA GLU A 14 -5.38 -5.96 -14.25
C GLU A 14 -6.25 -5.52 -13.06
N GLU A 15 -6.39 -6.36 -12.02
CA GLU A 15 -7.08 -6.00 -10.78
C GLU A 15 -6.36 -4.89 -10.03
N MET A 16 -5.02 -4.89 -10.00
CA MET A 16 -4.26 -3.82 -9.35
C MET A 16 -4.43 -2.48 -10.05
N PHE A 17 -4.32 -2.45 -11.38
CA PHE A 17 -4.59 -1.24 -12.16
C PHE A 17 -6.05 -0.80 -12.01
N TYR A 18 -6.99 -1.75 -11.95
CA TYR A 18 -8.39 -1.46 -11.70
C TYR A 18 -8.56 -0.79 -10.33
N ILE A 19 -8.00 -1.35 -9.26
CA ILE A 19 -8.05 -0.78 -7.91
C ILE A 19 -7.46 0.63 -7.93
N LEU A 20 -6.22 0.81 -8.41
CA LEU A 20 -5.56 2.12 -8.41
C LEU A 20 -6.32 3.18 -9.22
N LYS A 21 -6.86 2.80 -10.38
CA LYS A 21 -7.62 3.70 -11.26
C LYS A 21 -8.98 4.03 -10.68
N GLU A 22 -9.76 3.03 -10.31
CA GLU A 22 -11.13 3.19 -9.84
C GLU A 22 -11.18 3.81 -8.44
N MET A 23 -10.11 3.65 -7.65
CA MET A 23 -9.97 4.38 -6.40
C MET A 23 -10.06 5.89 -6.61
N GLU A 24 -9.86 6.49 -7.79
CA GLU A 24 -10.12 7.92 -8.00
C GLU A 24 -11.61 8.31 -7.87
N ALA A 25 -12.52 7.40 -8.21
CA ALA A 25 -13.95 7.70 -8.30
C ALA A 25 -14.81 6.90 -7.30
N LYS A 26 -14.37 5.71 -6.92
CA LYS A 26 -15.12 4.74 -6.10
C LYS A 26 -14.50 4.56 -4.73
N SER A 27 -15.32 4.13 -3.77
CA SER A 27 -14.81 3.69 -2.47
C SER A 27 -14.10 2.35 -2.61
N THR A 28 -13.16 2.07 -1.72
CA THR A 28 -12.49 0.75 -1.67
C THR A 28 -13.50 -0.39 -1.47
N LEU A 29 -14.61 -0.14 -0.76
CA LEU A 29 -15.65 -1.16 -0.53
C LEU A 29 -16.35 -1.53 -1.85
N GLN A 30 -16.75 -0.52 -2.63
CA GLN A 30 -17.35 -0.73 -3.94
C GLN A 30 -16.41 -1.51 -4.88
N ILE A 31 -15.12 -1.14 -4.89
CA ILE A 31 -14.11 -1.84 -5.70
C ILE A 31 -13.96 -3.30 -5.24
N SER A 32 -13.97 -3.54 -3.92
CA SER A 32 -13.90 -4.89 -3.36
C SER A 32 -15.10 -5.73 -3.75
N GLU A 33 -16.32 -5.17 -3.69
CA GLU A 33 -17.56 -5.82 -4.11
C GLU A 33 -17.53 -6.14 -5.62
N GLU A 34 -17.09 -5.18 -6.45
CA GLU A 34 -16.96 -5.36 -7.90
C GLU A 34 -15.96 -6.44 -8.29
N LEU A 35 -14.86 -6.58 -7.53
CA LEU A 35 -13.85 -7.62 -7.75
C LEU A 35 -14.21 -8.95 -7.05
N GLY A 36 -15.31 -9.03 -6.32
CA GLY A 36 -15.67 -10.21 -5.52
C GLY A 36 -14.63 -10.54 -4.45
N ARG A 37 -13.93 -9.53 -3.93
CA ARG A 37 -12.86 -9.64 -2.93
C ARG A 37 -13.40 -9.32 -1.53
N ASP A 38 -12.80 -9.96 -0.53
CA ASP A 38 -13.05 -9.60 0.87
C ASP A 38 -12.28 -8.31 1.20
N TYR A 39 -13.03 -7.31 1.64
CA TYR A 39 -12.54 -5.96 1.96
C TYR A 39 -11.50 -5.98 3.09
N ASP A 40 -11.64 -6.96 3.99
CA ASP A 40 -10.79 -7.07 5.15
C ASP A 40 -9.55 -7.89 4.82
N SER A 41 -8.51 -7.21 4.31
CA SER A 41 -7.05 -7.45 4.52
C SER A 41 -6.47 -8.90 4.54
N LYS A 42 -7.24 -9.93 4.20
CA LYS A 42 -6.90 -11.37 4.32
C LYS A 42 -5.79 -11.81 3.39
N TYR A 43 -5.37 -10.95 2.47
CA TYR A 43 -4.32 -11.22 1.50
C TYR A 43 -2.90 -10.95 2.04
N ALA A 44 -2.80 -10.34 3.23
CA ALA A 44 -1.57 -10.23 4.00
C ALA A 44 -1.06 -11.57 4.57
N ARG A 45 -1.93 -12.58 4.72
CA ARG A 45 -1.62 -13.85 5.43
C ARG A 45 -0.56 -14.73 4.75
N ARG A 46 -0.09 -14.36 3.56
CA ARG A 46 0.93 -15.09 2.80
C ARG A 46 2.19 -14.27 2.54
N ILE A 47 2.30 -13.08 3.13
CA ILE A 47 3.49 -12.25 2.98
C ILE A 47 4.56 -12.78 3.91
N SER A 48 5.70 -13.17 3.35
CA SER A 48 6.93 -13.50 4.08
C SER A 48 8.04 -12.59 3.56
N LEU A 49 8.49 -11.68 4.41
CA LEU A 49 9.51 -10.68 4.12
C LEU A 49 10.87 -11.23 4.56
N GLU A 50 11.79 -11.30 3.60
CA GLU A 50 13.17 -11.74 3.76
C GLU A 50 14.02 -11.09 2.66
N GLY A 51 15.31 -10.89 2.91
CA GLY A 51 16.22 -10.22 1.99
C GLY A 51 15.99 -8.70 1.92
N VAL A 52 16.24 -8.09 0.75
CA VAL A 52 16.07 -6.64 0.58
C VAL A 52 14.62 -6.34 0.21
N VAL A 53 13.92 -5.61 1.08
CA VAL A 53 12.50 -5.29 0.92
C VAL A 53 12.30 -3.78 0.94
N GLU A 54 11.55 -3.25 -0.01
CA GLU A 54 11.14 -1.84 -0.06
C GLU A 54 9.67 -1.72 0.32
N VAL A 55 9.34 -0.77 1.19
CA VAL A 55 7.97 -0.50 1.61
C VAL A 55 7.67 0.98 1.45
N GLU A 56 6.63 1.30 0.70
CA GLU A 56 6.15 2.66 0.47
C GLU A 56 4.63 2.75 0.63
N GLU A 57 4.10 3.92 0.98
CA GLU A 57 2.67 4.19 0.89
C GLU A 57 2.30 5.13 -0.27
N VAL A 58 1.25 4.76 -1.01
CA VAL A 58 0.67 5.57 -2.08
C VAL A 58 -0.72 6.06 -1.65
N TYR A 59 -0.97 7.36 -1.85
CA TYR A 59 -2.29 7.95 -1.73
C TYR A 59 -2.81 8.33 -3.11
N VAL A 60 -3.98 7.81 -3.48
CA VAL A 60 -4.58 8.04 -4.79
C VAL A 60 -4.83 9.53 -5.07
N HIS A 61 -5.08 10.34 -4.04
CA HIS A 61 -5.24 11.80 -4.18
C HIS A 61 -3.95 12.64 -4.05
N ALA A 62 -2.78 12.03 -3.83
CA ALA A 62 -1.54 12.81 -3.65
C ALA A 62 -1.23 13.71 -4.84
N GLY A 63 -1.56 13.28 -6.06
CA GLY A 63 -1.34 14.01 -7.32
C GLY A 63 -2.25 15.23 -7.53
N GLU A 64 -3.34 15.39 -6.77
CA GLU A 64 -4.21 16.57 -6.87
C GLU A 64 -3.62 17.80 -6.15
N LYS A 65 -2.55 17.62 -5.36
CA LYS A 65 -1.71 18.73 -4.88
C LYS A 65 -0.85 19.25 -6.05
N GLY A 66 -1.42 20.09 -6.93
CA GLY A 66 -0.57 20.69 -7.97
C GLY A 66 -1.21 21.66 -8.96
N LYS A 67 -2.50 21.53 -9.28
CA LYS A 67 -3.13 22.44 -10.25
C LYS A 67 -3.64 23.70 -9.55
N LYS A 68 -2.81 24.76 -9.53
CA LYS A 68 -3.26 26.13 -9.23
C LYS A 68 -4.43 26.46 -10.17
N ARG A 69 -5.60 26.73 -9.62
CA ARG A 69 -6.76 27.31 -10.33
C ARG A 69 -7.06 28.66 -9.70
N ASP A 70 -7.65 29.59 -10.45
CA ASP A 70 -8.05 30.92 -9.96
C ASP A 70 -9.12 30.86 -8.86
N VAL A 71 -9.79 29.71 -8.73
CA VAL A 71 -10.72 29.39 -7.65
C VAL A 71 -9.98 28.60 -6.58
N GLY A 72 -10.17 28.98 -5.30
CA GLY A 72 -9.49 28.38 -4.15
C GLY A 72 -9.39 26.85 -4.21
N ARG A 73 -8.30 26.29 -3.68
CA ARG A 73 -7.95 24.86 -3.73
C ARG A 73 -9.19 23.99 -3.46
N ARG A 74 -9.65 23.24 -4.47
CA ARG A 74 -10.59 22.14 -4.24
C ARG A 74 -9.77 20.99 -3.65
N ARG A 75 -10.11 20.58 -2.43
CA ARG A 75 -9.41 19.48 -1.77
C ARG A 75 -9.83 18.17 -2.42
N GLY A 76 -8.86 17.31 -2.75
CA GLY A 76 -9.11 15.93 -3.15
C GLY A 76 -9.73 15.09 -2.03
N LEU A 77 -9.30 15.36 -0.79
CA LEU A 77 -9.83 14.74 0.41
C LEU A 77 -10.88 15.64 1.09
N ARG A 78 -11.96 15.04 1.61
CA ARG A 78 -13.04 15.80 2.28
C ARG A 78 -12.56 16.43 3.61
N LYS A 79 -11.55 15.84 4.27
CA LYS A 79 -10.97 16.32 5.55
C LYS A 79 -9.49 16.71 5.40
N ARG A 80 -8.96 17.48 6.37
CA ARG A 80 -7.50 17.69 6.49
C ARG A 80 -6.88 16.41 7.05
N GLY A 81 -5.77 15.97 6.47
CA GLY A 81 -5.02 14.79 6.93
C GLY A 81 -5.09 13.64 5.93
N ARG A 82 -4.76 12.44 6.41
CA ARG A 82 -4.73 11.21 5.62
C ARG A 82 -6.13 10.60 5.54
N GLY A 83 -6.44 9.99 4.41
CA GLY A 83 -7.65 9.18 4.27
C GLY A 83 -7.55 7.90 5.08
N THR A 84 -8.69 7.46 5.61
CA THR A 84 -8.88 6.16 6.26
C THR A 84 -10.10 5.48 5.64
N TRP A 85 -10.31 4.18 5.87
CA TRP A 85 -11.51 3.47 5.40
C TRP A 85 -12.81 4.21 5.73
N GLU A 86 -12.95 4.69 6.97
CA GLU A 86 -14.17 5.35 7.45
C GLU A 86 -14.44 6.72 6.83
N ASN A 87 -13.38 7.44 6.46
CA ASN A 87 -13.48 8.88 6.21
C ASN A 87 -13.19 9.29 4.77
N ASP A 88 -12.44 8.48 4.01
CA ASP A 88 -11.98 8.82 2.65
C ASP A 88 -11.37 7.59 1.94
N LYS A 89 -10.28 7.79 1.19
CA LYS A 89 -9.52 6.73 0.55
C LYS A 89 -8.32 6.31 1.39
N PRO A 90 -8.25 5.04 1.82
CA PRO A 90 -7.11 4.52 2.57
C PRO A 90 -5.80 4.61 1.77
N PRO A 91 -4.66 4.64 2.46
CA PRO A 91 -3.37 4.41 1.81
C PRO A 91 -3.29 2.99 1.24
N VAL A 92 -2.61 2.88 0.10
CA VAL A 92 -2.16 1.60 -0.47
C VAL A 92 -0.70 1.43 -0.11
N LEU A 93 -0.37 0.39 0.64
CA LEU A 93 1.00 0.00 0.91
C LEU A 93 1.53 -0.82 -0.27
N THR A 94 2.64 -0.39 -0.85
CA THR A 94 3.37 -1.14 -1.87
C THR A 94 4.58 -1.77 -1.20
N ILE A 95 4.75 -3.08 -1.37
CA ILE A 95 5.86 -3.85 -0.82
C ILE A 95 6.56 -4.52 -1.99
N VAL A 96 7.87 -4.34 -2.08
CA VAL A 96 8.70 -4.93 -3.14
C VAL A 96 9.83 -5.73 -2.49
N LYS A 97 9.81 -7.05 -2.64
CA LYS A 97 10.97 -7.89 -2.33
C LYS A 97 11.88 -7.95 -3.55
N ARG A 98 13.11 -7.47 -3.40
CA ARG A 98 14.14 -7.48 -4.45
C ARG A 98 14.86 -8.83 -4.48
N GLY A 99 15.32 -9.22 -5.66
CA GLY A 99 16.10 -10.45 -5.83
C GLY A 99 16.12 -10.92 -7.29
N VAL A 100 16.63 -12.12 -7.50
CA VAL A 100 16.57 -12.82 -8.80
C VAL A 100 15.11 -13.07 -9.21
N GLU A 101 14.26 -13.34 -8.22
CA GLU A 101 12.81 -13.53 -8.40
C GLU A 101 12.06 -12.49 -7.56
N PRO A 102 11.85 -11.28 -8.11
CA PRO A 102 11.18 -10.20 -7.40
C PRO A 102 9.70 -10.49 -7.16
N GLU A 103 9.21 -10.06 -6.00
CA GLU A 103 7.81 -10.20 -5.58
C GLU A 103 7.25 -8.83 -5.19
N VAL A 104 6.01 -8.55 -5.59
CA VAL A 104 5.36 -7.25 -5.34
C VAL A 104 3.98 -7.45 -4.76
N TRP A 105 3.69 -6.76 -3.66
CA TRP A 105 2.39 -6.75 -3.00
C TRP A 105 1.81 -5.35 -2.93
N PHE A 106 0.50 -5.25 -3.17
CA PHE A 106 -0.29 -4.04 -2.98
C PHE A 106 -1.32 -4.33 -1.88
N CYS A 107 -1.18 -3.67 -0.75
CA CYS A 107 -2.02 -3.87 0.42
C CYS A 107 -2.78 -2.59 0.74
N VAL A 108 -4.10 -2.61 0.53
CA VAL A 108 -4.95 -1.53 1.03
C VAL A 108 -5.05 -1.67 2.55
N VAL A 109 -4.63 -0.64 3.28
CA VAL A 109 -4.63 -0.66 4.76
C VAL A 109 -5.57 0.41 5.31
N GLU A 110 -6.31 0.09 6.37
CA GLU A 110 -7.29 1.00 6.97
C GLU A 110 -6.74 2.40 7.25
N ASN A 111 -5.54 2.40 7.82
CA ASN A 111 -4.74 3.56 8.13
C ASN A 111 -3.30 3.08 8.40
N LEU A 112 -2.39 4.03 8.61
CA LEU A 112 -0.97 3.71 8.83
C LEU A 112 -0.61 3.34 10.28
N LYS A 113 -1.51 3.50 11.25
CA LYS A 113 -1.18 3.31 12.67
C LYS A 113 -0.79 1.86 13.02
N GLY A 114 -1.22 0.89 12.22
CA GLY A 114 -0.93 -0.54 12.43
C GLY A 114 0.09 -1.14 11.45
N VAL A 115 0.63 -0.36 10.51
CA VAL A 115 1.52 -0.90 9.46
C VAL A 115 2.78 -1.52 10.05
N LYS A 116 3.38 -0.90 11.07
CA LYS A 116 4.56 -1.46 11.76
C LYS A 116 4.32 -2.85 12.32
N VAL A 117 3.19 -3.04 13.00
CA VAL A 117 2.83 -4.34 13.61
C VAL A 117 2.65 -5.40 12.52
N LYS A 118 1.93 -5.04 11.44
CA LYS A 118 1.74 -5.94 10.29
C LYS A 118 3.05 -6.32 9.60
N LEU A 119 3.96 -5.36 9.39
CA LEU A 119 5.27 -5.64 8.79
C LEU A 119 6.04 -6.65 9.64
N LYS A 120 6.05 -6.50 10.96
CA LYS A 120 6.69 -7.47 11.88
C LYS A 120 6.09 -8.86 11.78
N GLU A 121 4.76 -8.98 11.71
CA GLU A 121 4.08 -10.26 11.53
C GLU A 121 4.47 -10.95 10.21
N TRP A 122 4.90 -10.19 9.22
CA TRP A 122 5.32 -10.71 7.92
C TRP A 122 6.82 -10.99 7.81
N ILE A 123 7.65 -10.57 8.77
CA ILE A 123 9.09 -10.88 8.74
C ILE A 123 9.29 -12.36 9.01
N GLY A 124 9.75 -13.08 8.00
CA GLY A 124 9.99 -14.53 8.05
C GLY A 124 11.45 -14.91 8.26
N GLY A 125 12.37 -13.94 8.15
CA GLY A 125 13.82 -14.16 8.23
C GLY A 125 14.62 -12.86 8.25
N GLU A 126 15.91 -12.94 7.94
CA GLU A 126 16.78 -11.76 7.84
C GLU A 126 16.28 -10.82 6.75
N VAL A 127 16.06 -9.55 7.11
CA VAL A 127 15.47 -8.55 6.22
C VAL A 127 16.22 -7.22 6.32
N VAL A 128 16.48 -6.62 5.16
CA VAL A 128 16.91 -5.22 5.02
C VAL A 128 15.70 -4.44 4.51
N LEU A 129 15.09 -3.67 5.41
CA LEU A 129 13.87 -2.92 5.11
C LEU A 129 14.21 -1.48 4.70
N ASN A 130 13.99 -1.16 3.43
CA ASN A 130 14.11 0.20 2.89
C ASN A 130 12.74 0.89 2.92
N THR A 131 12.72 2.11 3.44
CA THR A 131 11.53 2.98 3.49
C THR A 131 11.96 4.40 3.13
N ASP A 132 11.02 5.30 2.82
CA ASP A 132 11.28 6.70 2.48
C ASP A 132 11.63 7.59 3.69
N GLU A 133 12.13 6.99 4.78
CA GLU A 133 12.40 7.62 6.08
C GLU A 133 11.18 8.30 6.72
N TYR A 134 9.97 7.99 6.26
CA TYR A 134 8.80 8.59 6.84
C TYR A 134 8.58 8.11 8.30
N THR A 135 8.19 9.04 9.17
CA THR A 135 8.14 8.83 10.65
C THR A 135 7.34 7.62 11.13
N ILE A 136 6.39 7.10 10.33
CA ILE A 136 5.67 5.87 10.69
C ILE A 136 6.57 4.64 10.68
N TYR A 137 7.72 4.67 10.00
CA TYR A 137 8.67 3.57 9.89
C TYR A 137 9.82 3.66 10.90
N HIS A 138 10.01 4.80 11.56
CA HIS A 138 11.09 4.99 12.56
C HIS A 138 11.08 3.91 13.64
N GLY A 139 12.25 3.37 14.00
CA GLY A 139 12.38 2.34 15.02
C GLY A 139 11.97 0.93 14.57
N ILE A 140 11.49 0.74 13.33
CA ILE A 140 11.31 -0.63 12.81
C ILE A 140 12.66 -1.35 12.76
N ALA A 141 13.71 -0.70 12.22
CA ALA A 141 15.03 -1.32 12.10
C ALA A 141 15.63 -1.70 13.47
N GLU A 142 15.54 -0.80 14.44
CA GLU A 142 16.03 -1.01 15.82
C GLU A 142 15.29 -2.15 16.55
N GLU A 143 14.05 -2.42 16.19
CA GLU A 143 13.22 -3.48 16.76
C GLU A 143 13.24 -4.79 15.94
N ILE A 144 13.90 -4.81 14.77
CA ILE A 144 14.16 -6.03 13.97
C ILE A 144 15.46 -6.71 14.42
N GLU A 145 16.43 -5.93 14.94
CA GLU A 145 17.72 -6.44 15.40
C GLU A 145 17.75 -6.92 16.86
N GLY A 146 16.67 -6.69 17.64
CA GLY A 146 16.55 -7.05 19.06
C GLY A 146 15.57 -8.18 19.34
#